data_AF-A0ABD7YY39-F1
#
_entry.id   AF-A0ABD7YY39-F1
#
_cell.length_a   1.000
_cell.length_b   1.000
_cell.length_c   1.000
_cell.angle_alpha   90.00
_cell.angle_beta   90.00
_cell.angle_gamma   90.00
#
_symmetry.space_group_name_H-M   'P 1'
#
loop_
_entity.id
_entity.type
_entity.pdbx_description
1 polymer ?
#
loop_
_entity_poly.entity_id
_entity_poly.type
_entity_poly.pdbx_seq_one_letter_code
_entity_poly.pdbx_strand_id
1 'polypeptide(L)'
;MGELPLSNNPIEQVIRLSTLVRKNSLFARSVDGAKASAIFYSLVQTAKLNGLDIFKYFNYIFSLLEKRENVKVGAYLPWNSKVKEICTK
;
A
#
# COMPACT_ATOMS: atom_id res chain seq x y z
N MET A 1 -18.81 -27.22 0.55
CA MET A 1 -17.48 -27.60 1.07
C MET A 1 -16.67 -26.31 1.19
N GLY A 2 -16.83 -25.61 2.32
CA GLY A 2 -16.14 -24.35 2.58
C GLY A 2 -14.94 -24.63 3.46
N GLU A 3 -13.76 -24.74 2.85
CA GLU A 3 -12.51 -24.83 3.61
C GLU A 3 -12.17 -23.45 4.14
N LEU A 4 -12.67 -23.13 5.33
CA LEU A 4 -12.14 -22.03 6.12
C LEU A 4 -10.70 -22.40 6.48
N PRO A 5 -9.68 -21.65 6.02
CA PRO A 5 -8.31 -21.93 6.39
C PRO A 5 -8.15 -21.81 7.91
N LEU A 6 -7.66 -22.87 8.56
CA LEU A 6 -7.40 -22.92 10.01
C LEU A 6 -6.37 -21.85 10.44
N SER A 7 -5.59 -21.34 9.50
CA SER A 7 -4.59 -20.32 9.68
C SER A 7 -5.20 -18.91 9.53
N ASN A 8 -5.34 -18.21 10.65
CA ASN A 8 -5.72 -16.79 10.67
C ASN A 8 -4.57 -15.86 10.26
N ASN A 9 -3.37 -16.38 10.00
CA ASN A 9 -2.16 -15.60 9.72
C ASN A 9 -2.32 -14.48 8.67
N PRO A 10 -3.01 -14.69 7.52
CA PRO A 10 -3.31 -13.59 6.59
C PRO A 10 -4.24 -12.53 7.20
N ILE A 11 -5.24 -12.94 7.97
CA ILE A 11 -6.15 -12.04 8.68
C ILE A 11 -5.39 -11.25 9.76
N GLU A 12 -4.52 -11.92 10.53
CA GLU A 12 -3.65 -11.28 11.52
C GLU A 12 -2.69 -10.28 10.87
N GLN A 13 -2.11 -10.60 9.71
CA GLN A 13 -1.24 -9.67 8.99
C GLN A 13 -1.98 -8.39 8.55
N VAL A 14 -3.23 -8.51 8.14
CA VAL A 14 -4.07 -7.35 7.77
C VAL A 14 -4.42 -6.54 9.03
N ILE A 15 -4.83 -7.21 10.10
CA ILE A 15 -5.18 -6.57 11.38
C ILE A 15 -3.97 -5.88 12.02
N ARG A 16 -2.75 -6.44 11.89
CA ARG A 16 -1.51 -5.85 12.43
C ARG A 16 -1.27 -4.41 11.97
N LEU A 17 -1.63 -4.04 10.75
CA LEU A 17 -1.50 -2.65 10.31
C LEU A 17 -2.52 -1.74 11.00
N SER A 18 -3.77 -2.20 11.17
CA SER A 18 -4.79 -1.43 11.89
C SER A 18 -4.46 -1.23 13.37
N THR A 19 -3.88 -2.26 14.02
CA THR A 19 -3.46 -2.18 15.42
C THR A 19 -2.19 -1.36 15.59
N LEU A 20 -1.27 -1.38 14.62
CA LEU A 20 -0.10 -0.49 14.59
C LEU A 20 -0.52 0.99 14.44
N VAL A 21 -1.50 1.29 13.57
CA VAL A 21 -2.07 2.64 13.43
C VAL A 21 -2.72 3.10 14.74
N ARG A 22 -3.46 2.23 15.43
CA ARG A 22 -4.02 2.54 16.76
C ARG A 22 -2.94 2.76 17.82
N LYS A 23 -1.87 1.95 17.84
CA LYS A 23 -0.73 2.14 18.77
C LYS A 23 0.06 3.42 18.47
N ASN A 24 0.26 3.75 17.20
CA ASN A 24 0.91 4.99 16.78
C ASN A 24 -0.02 6.22 16.82
N SER A 25 -1.31 6.03 17.11
CA SER A 25 -2.28 7.13 17.26
C SER A 25 -1.91 8.07 18.40
N LEU A 26 -1.17 7.61 19.42
CA LEU A 26 -0.59 8.44 20.47
C LEU A 26 0.43 9.48 19.94
N PHE A 27 0.99 9.26 18.75
CA PHE A 27 1.94 10.16 18.08
C PHE A 27 1.36 10.85 16.83
N ALA A 28 0.12 10.53 16.44
CA ALA A 28 -0.59 11.24 15.41
C ALA A 28 -1.18 12.55 15.97
N ARG A 29 -0.29 13.53 16.23
CA ARG A 29 -0.62 14.84 16.83
C ARG A 29 -1.64 15.67 16.01
N SER A 30 -1.93 15.26 14.77
CA SER A 30 -2.98 15.85 13.92
C SER A 30 -3.73 14.79 13.11
N VAL A 31 -5.01 15.07 12.83
CA VAL A 31 -5.88 14.22 11.99
C VAL A 31 -5.29 14.03 10.59
N ASP A 32 -4.63 15.05 10.06
CA ASP A 32 -3.96 14.99 8.76
C ASP A 32 -2.74 14.04 8.76
N GLY A 33 -1.96 14.01 9.85
CA GLY A 33 -0.85 13.07 9.99
C GLY A 33 -1.30 11.62 10.09
N ALA A 34 -2.42 11.37 10.78
CA ALA A 34 -3.05 10.05 10.82
C ALA A 34 -3.52 9.60 9.43
N LYS A 35 -4.19 10.50 8.69
CA LYS A 35 -4.64 10.23 7.31
C LYS A 35 -3.48 9.94 6.37
N ALA A 36 -2.43 10.77 6.39
CA ALA A 36 -1.26 10.56 5.54
C ALA A 36 -0.58 9.20 5.82
N SER A 37 -0.46 8.85 7.10
CA SER A 37 0.10 7.55 7.50
C SER A 37 -0.78 6.38 7.04
N ALA A 38 -2.10 6.49 7.20
CA ALA A 38 -3.04 5.46 6.75
C ALA A 38 -2.97 5.24 5.23
N ILE A 39 -2.87 6.33 4.46
CA ILE A 39 -2.70 6.27 3.00
C ILE A 39 -1.37 5.58 2.65
N PHE A 40 -0.26 5.97 3.28
CA PHE A 40 1.05 5.37 3.05
C PHE A 40 1.05 3.87 3.33
N TYR A 41 0.52 3.47 4.48
CA TYR A 41 0.40 2.06 4.87
C TYR A 41 -0.49 1.26 3.92
N SER A 42 -1.60 1.84 3.47
CA SER A 42 -2.50 1.21 2.49
C SER A 42 -1.79 0.98 1.15
N LEU A 43 -0.99 1.94 0.68
CA LEU A 43 -0.19 1.79 -0.55
C LEU A 43 0.85 0.68 -0.42
N VAL A 44 1.58 0.63 0.70
CA VAL A 44 2.56 -0.44 0.98
C VAL A 44 1.88 -1.81 0.98
N GLN A 45 0.75 -1.94 1.66
CA GLN A 45 -0.01 -3.18 1.71
C GLN A 45 -0.49 -3.60 0.32
N THR A 46 -1.06 -2.66 -0.44
CA THR A 46 -1.55 -2.94 -1.79
C THR A 46 -0.43 -3.37 -2.73
N ALA A 47 0.75 -2.73 -2.66
CA ALA A 47 1.93 -3.13 -3.42
C ALA A 47 2.39 -4.55 -3.05
N LYS A 48 2.47 -4.87 -1.75
CA LYS A 48 2.80 -6.23 -1.26
C LYS A 48 1.81 -7.29 -1.74
N LEU A 49 0.51 -7.00 -1.66
CA LEU A 49 -0.55 -7.92 -2.11
C LEU A 49 -0.49 -8.19 -3.62
N ASN A 50 0.05 -7.25 -4.40
CA ASN A 50 0.27 -7.40 -5.83
C ASN A 50 1.66 -7.98 -6.19
N GLY A 51 2.48 -8.37 -5.20
CA GLY A 51 3.81 -8.95 -5.41
C GLY A 51 4.86 -7.97 -5.92
N LEU A 52 4.64 -6.66 -5.75
CA LEU A 52 5.54 -5.62 -6.24
C LEU A 52 6.67 -5.32 -5.25
N ASP A 53 7.82 -4.90 -5.77
CA ASP A 53 8.85 -4.27 -4.95
C ASP A 53 8.40 -2.88 -4.52
N ILE A 54 8.34 -2.67 -3.21
CA ILE A 54 7.78 -1.46 -2.59
C ILE A 54 8.63 -0.24 -2.95
N PHE A 55 9.96 -0.39 -2.95
CA PHE A 55 10.88 0.71 -3.25
C PHE A 55 10.78 1.12 -4.73
N LYS A 56 10.76 0.16 -5.66
CA LYS A 56 10.55 0.45 -7.09
C LYS A 56 9.19 1.11 -7.32
N TYR A 57 8.14 0.62 -6.66
CA TYR A 57 6.78 1.16 -6.80
C TYR A 57 6.67 2.62 -6.33
N PHE A 58 7.26 2.96 -5.17
CA PHE A 58 7.27 4.34 -4.70
C PHE A 58 8.14 5.25 -5.58
N ASN A 59 9.30 4.80 -6.03
CA ASN A 59 10.12 5.57 -6.96
C ASN A 59 9.40 5.84 -8.29
N TYR A 60 8.66 4.85 -8.80
CA TYR A 60 7.83 5.02 -9.98
C TYR A 60 6.78 6.12 -9.76
N ILE A 61 6.02 6.03 -8.67
CA ILE A 61 5.03 7.06 -8.30
C ILE A 61 5.66 8.44 -8.14
N PHE A 62 6.79 8.57 -7.46
CA PHE A 62 7.46 9.86 -7.25
C PHE A 62 7.99 10.46 -8.56
N SER A 63 8.63 9.66 -9.42
CA SER A 63 9.09 10.12 -10.74
C SER A 63 7.95 10.64 -11.60
N LEU A 64 6.75 10.08 -11.46
CA LEU A 64 5.56 10.51 -12.17
C LEU A 64 4.92 11.77 -11.58
N LEU A 65 4.94 11.90 -10.24
CA LEU A 65 4.52 13.14 -9.56
C LEU A 65 5.40 14.32 -9.95
N GLU A 66 6.72 14.12 -10.03
CA GLU A 66 7.67 15.13 -10.49
C GLU A 66 7.40 15.56 -11.94
N LYS A 67 6.99 14.61 -12.79
CA LYS A 67 6.61 14.89 -14.18
C LYS A 67 5.31 15.68 -14.33
N ARG A 68 4.55 15.90 -13.25
CA ARG A 68 3.24 16.60 -13.20
C ARG A 68 2.32 16.24 -14.37
N GLU A 69 2.41 15.02 -14.84
CA GLU A 69 1.56 14.53 -15.90
C GLU A 69 0.20 14.24 -15.24
N ASN A 70 -0.88 14.87 -15.74
CA ASN A 70 -2.27 14.67 -15.29
C ASN A 70 -2.76 13.27 -15.67
N VAL A 71 -2.02 12.25 -15.29
CA VAL A 71 -2.29 10.88 -15.67
C VAL A 71 -3.40 10.38 -14.78
N LYS A 72 -4.36 9.71 -15.42
CA LYS A 72 -5.44 8.98 -14.77
C LYS A 72 -4.82 8.06 -13.72
N VAL A 73 -5.21 8.25 -12.46
CA VAL A 73 -4.72 7.48 -11.30
C VAL A 73 -4.73 5.96 -11.55
N GLY A 74 -5.68 5.48 -12.38
CA GLY A 74 -5.76 4.08 -12.84
C GLY A 74 -4.51 3.52 -13.52
N ALA A 75 -3.67 4.36 -14.13
CA ALA A 75 -2.43 3.93 -14.77
C ALA A 75 -1.34 3.51 -13.75
N TYR A 76 -1.44 4.00 -12.52
CA TYR A 76 -0.44 3.81 -11.47
C TYR A 76 -0.80 2.72 -10.47
N LEU A 77 -2.02 2.19 -10.59
CA LEU A 77 -2.50 1.20 -9.65
C LEU A 77 -1.74 -0.11 -9.85
N PRO A 78 -1.48 -0.84 -8.76
CA PRO A 78 -0.55 -1.97 -8.75
C PRO A 78 -1.05 -3.19 -9.56
N TRP A 79 -2.30 -3.17 -10.01
CA TRP A 79 -2.85 -4.16 -10.93
C TRP A 79 -2.56 -3.87 -12.41
N ASN A 80 -2.02 -2.70 -12.74
CA ASN A 80 -1.67 -2.35 -14.12
C ASN A 80 -0.46 -3.18 -14.58
N SER A 81 -0.54 -3.74 -15.80
CA SER A 81 0.54 -4.54 -16.40
C SER A 81 1.86 -3.78 -16.46
N LYS A 82 1.86 -2.49 -16.82
CA LYS A 82 3.09 -1.68 -16.90
C LYS A 82 3.77 -1.53 -15.54
N VAL A 83 2.98 -1.33 -14.49
CA VAL A 83 3.50 -1.20 -13.11
C VAL A 83 4.08 -2.52 -12.64
N LYS A 84 3.42 -3.64 -12.96
CA LYS A 84 3.96 -4.96 -12.68
C LYS A 84 5.28 -5.18 -13.42
N GLU A 85 5.36 -4.91 -14.72
CA GLU A 85 6.60 -5.09 -15.48
C GLU A 85 7.78 -4.26 -14.94
N ILE A 86 7.52 -3.01 -14.52
CA ILE A 86 8.55 -2.09 -14.04
C ILE A 86 8.95 -2.40 -12.57
N CYS A 87 7.99 -2.78 -11.73
CA CYS A 87 8.17 -2.90 -10.29
C CYS A 87 8.17 -4.35 -9.78
N THR A 88 8.15 -5.37 -10.65
CA THR A 88 8.40 -6.76 -10.25
C THR A 88 9.88 -6.93 -9.88
N LYS A 89 10.15 -7.91 -9.02
CA LYS A 89 11.47 -8.18 -8.44
C LYS A 89 12.55 -8.36 -9.51
#